data_AF-A0A401TZJ8-F1
#
_entry.id   AF-A0A401TZJ8-F1
#
_cell.length_a   1.000
_cell.length_b   1.000
_cell.length_c   1.000
_cell.angle_alpha   90.00
_cell.angle_beta   90.00
_cell.angle_gamma   90.00
#
_symmetry.space_group_name_H-M   'P 1'
#
loop_
_entity.id
_entity.type
_entity.pdbx_description
1 polymer ?
#
loop_
_entity_poly.entity_id
_entity_poly.type
_entity_poly.pdbx_seq_one_letter_code
_entity_poly.pdbx_strand_id
1 'polypeptide(L)'
;MRSVESEELTGSVEIEELSGSRESEGLSGSGENEELSGSGECEELSGSWESEELSGSGGSEEQNGSGEIEELSGSGESEEQSGCGESES
;
A
#
# COMPACT_ATOMS: atom_id res chain seq x y z
N MET A 1 5.38 15.63 -23.39
CA MET A 1 4.72 15.75 -22.08
C MET A 1 5.17 14.56 -21.26
N ARG A 2 5.71 14.80 -20.06
CA ARG A 2 5.88 13.76 -19.04
C ARG A 2 4.46 13.34 -18.65
N SER A 3 4.08 12.10 -18.92
CA SER A 3 2.89 11.53 -18.29
C SER A 3 3.34 11.11 -16.90
N VAL A 4 3.25 12.04 -15.96
CA VAL A 4 3.16 11.69 -14.55
C VAL A 4 1.70 11.33 -14.34
N GLU A 5 1.41 10.05 -14.21
CA GLU A 5 0.05 9.56 -14.01
C GLU A 5 0.09 8.83 -12.67
N SER A 6 -0.64 9.32 -11.69
CA SER A 6 -0.89 8.61 -10.43
C SER A 6 -1.85 7.45 -10.72
N GLU A 7 -1.60 6.26 -10.16
CA GLU A 7 -2.54 5.12 -10.25
C GLU A 7 -3.17 4.93 -8.89
N GLU A 8 -4.51 4.97 -8.85
CA GLU A 8 -5.29 4.78 -7.64
C GLU A 8 -6.32 3.70 -7.95
N LEU A 9 -6.25 2.52 -7.34
CA LEU A 9 -7.34 1.54 -7.43
C LEU A 9 -8.17 1.57 -6.16
N THR A 10 -9.48 1.50 -6.36
CA THR A 10 -10.44 1.36 -5.27
C THR A 10 -11.35 0.18 -5.54
N GLY A 11 -11.33 -0.83 -4.68
CA GLY A 11 -11.98 -2.10 -4.94
C GLY A 11 -12.42 -2.84 -3.70
N SER A 12 -13.20 -3.90 -3.93
CA SER A 12 -13.45 -4.92 -2.93
C SER A 12 -13.34 -6.25 -3.64
N VAL A 13 -12.15 -6.82 -3.63
CA VAL A 13 -11.85 -8.10 -4.27
C VAL A 13 -11.06 -8.98 -3.31
N GLU A 14 -11.03 -10.27 -3.62
CA GLU A 14 -10.29 -11.26 -2.84
C GLU A 14 -8.79 -10.92 -2.76
N ILE A 15 -8.19 -10.45 -3.85
CA ILE A 15 -6.78 -10.09 -3.95
C ILE A 15 -6.65 -8.86 -4.85
N GLU A 16 -6.11 -7.75 -4.35
CA GLU A 16 -5.62 -6.65 -5.19
C GLU A 16 -4.09 -6.59 -5.19
N GLU A 17 -3.55 -6.17 -6.33
CA GLU A 17 -2.12 -6.10 -6.60
C GLU A 17 -1.87 -4.89 -7.49
N LEU A 18 -1.06 -3.95 -7.04
CA LEU A 18 -0.59 -2.85 -7.88
C LEU A 18 0.92 -2.82 -7.96
N SER A 19 1.42 -2.61 -9.18
CA SER A 19 2.84 -2.35 -9.37
C SER A 19 3.12 -1.34 -10.48
N GLY A 20 4.03 -0.42 -10.18
CA GLY A 20 4.39 0.65 -11.08
C GLY A 20 5.70 1.37 -10.73
N SER A 21 5.93 2.45 -11.48
CA SER A 21 7.07 3.34 -11.30
C SER A 21 6.61 4.79 -11.46
N ARG A 22 5.39 5.04 -10.97
CA ARG A 22 4.70 6.33 -11.11
C ARG A 22 5.14 7.23 -9.98
N GLU A 23 5.02 8.55 -10.15
CA GLU A 23 5.41 9.47 -9.07
C GLU A 23 4.60 9.23 -7.79
N SER A 24 3.40 8.66 -7.90
CA SER A 24 2.57 8.29 -6.76
C SER A 24 1.69 7.09 -7.10
N GLU A 25 1.58 6.13 -6.18
CA GLU A 25 0.75 4.93 -6.30
C GLU A 25 -0.07 4.73 -5.03
N GLY A 26 -1.36 4.38 -5.19
CA GLY A 26 -2.28 4.25 -4.07
C GLY A 26 -3.28 3.11 -4.25
N LEU A 27 -3.54 2.35 -3.19
CA LEU A 27 -4.67 1.43 -3.12
C LEU A 27 -5.55 1.78 -1.96
N SER A 28 -6.86 1.74 -2.21
CA SER A 28 -7.80 1.77 -1.12
C SER A 28 -8.99 0.86 -1.30
N GLY A 29 -9.17 -0.08 -0.38
CA GLY A 29 -10.14 -1.13 -0.57
C GLY A 29 -10.40 -1.98 0.66
N SER A 30 -11.03 -3.12 0.42
CA SER A 30 -11.23 -4.13 1.46
C SER A 30 -11.23 -5.50 0.80
N GLY A 31 -10.48 -6.44 1.34
CA GLY A 31 -10.23 -7.73 0.69
C GLY A 31 -9.63 -8.77 1.63
N GLU A 32 -9.18 -9.89 1.07
CA GLU A 32 -8.46 -10.90 1.86
C GLU A 32 -6.96 -10.59 1.84
N ASN A 33 -6.40 -10.20 0.68
CA ASN A 33 -4.99 -9.88 0.54
C ASN A 33 -4.79 -8.65 -0.34
N GLU A 34 -3.77 -7.85 -0.02
CA GLU A 34 -3.41 -6.65 -0.74
C GLU A 34 -1.89 -6.51 -0.85
N GLU A 35 -1.38 -6.24 -2.06
CA GLU A 35 0.05 -6.00 -2.31
C GLU A 35 0.22 -4.74 -3.18
N LEU A 36 0.94 -3.75 -2.67
CA LEU A 36 1.40 -2.60 -3.44
C LEU A 36 2.91 -2.68 -3.61
N SER A 37 3.41 -2.59 -4.85
CA SER A 37 4.84 -2.47 -5.10
C SER A 37 5.22 -1.39 -6.11
N GLY A 38 5.85 -0.32 -5.63
CA GLY A 38 6.22 0.84 -6.42
C GLY A 38 7.70 1.23 -6.35
N SER A 39 8.04 2.18 -7.19
CA SER A 39 9.32 2.91 -7.14
C SER A 39 9.07 4.41 -7.28
N GLY A 40 7.93 4.84 -6.73
CA GLY A 40 7.41 6.19 -6.89
C GLY A 40 8.01 7.16 -5.90
N GLU A 41 7.58 8.42 -5.90
CA GLU A 41 8.00 9.31 -4.81
C GLU A 41 7.13 9.05 -3.56
N CYS A 42 5.90 8.55 -3.73
CA CYS A 42 4.94 8.28 -2.67
C CYS A 42 4.10 7.01 -2.95
N GLU A 43 3.99 6.11 -1.98
CA GLU A 43 3.24 4.85 -2.07
C GLU A 43 2.32 4.70 -0.86
N GLU A 44 1.01 4.51 -1.08
CA GLU A 44 -0.01 4.51 -0.02
C GLU A 44 -0.97 3.30 -0.13
N LEU A 45 -1.00 2.40 0.85
CA LEU A 45 -2.11 1.46 1.02
C LEU A 45 -3.06 1.99 2.09
N SER A 46 -4.36 2.01 1.84
CA SER A 46 -5.35 2.25 2.89
C SER A 46 -6.64 1.44 2.81
N GLY A 47 -7.00 0.67 3.83
CA GLY A 47 -8.15 -0.21 3.72
C GLY A 47 -8.36 -1.18 4.88
N SER A 48 -9.06 -2.27 4.61
CA SER A 48 -9.30 -3.32 5.59
C SER A 48 -9.14 -4.65 4.90
N TRP A 49 -7.94 -5.21 5.00
CA TRP A 49 -7.59 -6.47 4.37
C TRP A 49 -7.00 -7.40 5.43
N GLU A 50 -7.28 -8.70 5.36
CA GLU A 50 -6.71 -9.65 6.33
C GLU A 50 -5.17 -9.68 6.24
N SER A 51 -4.62 -9.32 5.08
CA SER A 51 -3.18 -9.27 4.80
C SER A 51 -2.84 -8.11 3.87
N GLU A 52 -1.84 -7.32 4.25
CA GLU A 52 -1.43 -6.07 3.59
C GLU A 52 0.10 -6.04 3.43
N GLU A 53 0.60 -5.92 2.20
CA GLU A 53 2.03 -5.77 1.88
C GLU A 53 2.29 -4.48 1.09
N LEU A 54 3.09 -3.55 1.62
CA LEU A 54 3.68 -2.45 0.87
C LEU A 54 5.15 -2.69 0.61
N SER A 55 5.54 -2.60 -0.65
CA SER A 55 6.93 -2.65 -1.06
C SER A 55 7.35 -1.50 -1.96
N GLY A 56 8.06 -0.53 -1.38
CA GLY A 56 8.48 0.68 -2.10
C GLY A 56 9.98 0.91 -2.16
N SER A 57 10.40 1.66 -3.17
CA SER A 57 11.78 2.17 -3.24
C SER A 57 11.82 3.69 -3.34
N GLY A 58 10.73 4.30 -2.89
CA GLY A 58 10.35 5.68 -3.13
C GLY A 58 10.84 6.67 -2.10
N GLY A 59 10.21 7.85 -2.06
CA GLY A 59 10.51 8.86 -1.04
C GLY A 59 9.66 8.70 0.22
N SER A 60 8.49 8.07 0.12
CA SER A 60 7.58 7.90 1.26
C SER A 60 6.67 6.70 1.04
N GLU A 61 6.60 5.82 2.03
CA GLU A 61 5.71 4.67 2.07
C GLU A 61 4.74 4.80 3.27
N GLU A 62 3.43 4.66 3.07
CA GLU A 62 2.40 4.75 4.12
C GLU A 62 1.40 3.59 4.01
N GLN A 63 1.26 2.79 5.07
CA GLN A 63 0.23 1.74 5.18
C GLN A 63 -0.79 2.14 6.23
N ASN A 64 -2.06 2.19 5.87
CA ASN A 64 -3.15 2.55 6.77
C ASN A 64 -4.29 1.53 6.70
N GLY A 65 -4.21 0.48 7.51
CA GLY A 65 -5.19 -0.59 7.42
C GLY A 65 -5.56 -1.27 8.73
N SER A 66 -6.24 -2.39 8.59
CA SER A 66 -6.87 -3.13 9.67
C SER A 66 -6.83 -4.60 9.26
N GLY A 67 -5.63 -5.15 9.30
CA GLY A 67 -5.33 -6.51 8.92
C GLY A 67 -4.66 -7.31 10.02
N GLU A 68 -4.73 -8.63 9.88
CA GLU A 68 -4.02 -9.57 10.75
C GLU A 68 -2.51 -9.53 10.47
N ILE A 69 -2.16 -9.27 9.21
CA ILE A 69 -0.81 -9.31 8.67
C ILE A 69 -0.57 -7.99 7.93
N GLU A 70 0.42 -7.23 8.39
CA GLU A 70 0.78 -5.95 7.81
C GLU A 70 2.29 -5.86 7.66
N GLU A 71 2.78 -5.84 6.43
CA GLU A 71 4.21 -5.77 6.11
C GLU A 71 4.50 -4.52 5.26
N LEU A 72 5.20 -3.56 5.86
CA LEU A 72 5.80 -2.43 5.14
C LEU A 72 7.29 -2.71 4.91
N SER A 73 7.71 -2.65 3.65
CA SER A 73 9.10 -2.77 3.26
C SER A 73 9.45 -1.71 2.24
N GLY A 74 10.13 -0.65 2.66
CA GLY A 74 10.67 0.26 1.68
C GLY A 74 12.08 0.74 1.93
N SER A 75 12.62 1.37 0.89
CA SER A 75 13.95 1.98 0.91
C SER A 75 13.89 3.50 0.99
N GLY A 76 12.70 4.07 1.19
CA GLY A 76 12.48 5.49 1.19
C GLY A 76 12.95 6.22 2.43
N GLU A 77 12.92 7.55 2.36
CA GLU A 77 13.32 8.38 3.50
C GLU A 77 12.25 8.47 4.60
N SER A 78 11.05 7.93 4.37
CA SER A 78 9.93 7.92 5.32
C SER A 78 9.05 6.69 5.13
N GLU A 79 8.81 5.96 6.22
CA GLU A 79 7.96 4.77 6.28
C GLU A 79 7.01 4.94 7.47
N GLU A 80 5.69 4.91 7.23
CA GLU A 80 4.67 5.07 8.27
C GLU A 80 3.67 3.90 8.19
N GLN A 81 3.53 3.16 9.29
CA GLN A 81 2.56 2.06 9.42
C GLN A 81 1.51 2.42 10.47
N SER A 82 0.26 2.46 10.04
CA SER A 82 -0.91 2.80 10.84
C SER A 82 -1.94 1.66 10.75
N GLY A 83 -1.68 0.57 11.46
CA GLY A 83 -2.57 -0.58 11.59
C GLY A 83 -3.33 -0.62 12.90
N CYS A 84 -4.61 -0.98 12.87
CA CYS A 84 -5.26 -1.51 14.08
C CYS A 84 -5.17 -3.04 14.12
N GLY A 85 -3.94 -3.58 14.13
CA GLY A 85 -3.72 -5.01 14.36
C GLY A 85 -4.50 -5.46 15.58
N GLU A 86 -5.46 -6.36 15.38
CA GLU A 86 -6.18 -6.98 16.47
C GLU A 86 -5.18 -7.80 17.27
N SER A 87 -4.75 -7.17 18.37
CA SER A 87 -3.88 -7.80 19.34
C SER A 87 -4.64 -9.01 19.88
N GLU A 88 -4.28 -10.22 19.44
CA GLU A 88 -4.80 -11.46 20.01
C GLU A 88 -4.71 -11.36 21.55
N SER A 89 -5.88 -11.50 22.19
CA SER A 89 -6.06 -11.38 23.65
C SER A 89 -5.67 -12.65 24.40
#